data_AF-A0A3D4QWE5-F1
#
_entry.id   AF-A0A3D4QWE5-F1
#
_cell.length_a   1.000
_cell.length_b   1.000
_cell.length_c   1.000
_cell.angle_alpha   90.00
_cell.angle_beta   90.00
_cell.angle_gamma   90.00
#
_symmetry.space_group_name_H-M   'P 1'
#
loop_
_entity.id
_entity.type
_entity.pdbx_description
1 polymer ?
#
loop_
_entity_poly.entity_id
_entity_poly.type
_entity_poly.pdbx_seq_one_letter_code
_entity_poly.pdbx_strand_id
1 'polypeptide(L)' 'AVELIRGDVPDIVLTDIRMPKMDGIELIEYLKANYPQVKIIIISGYSDV' A
#
# COMPACT_ATOMS: atom_id res chain seq x y z
N ALA A 1 -5.96 -0.92 7.86
CA ALA A 1 -4.79 -0.18 7.34
C ALA A 1 -5.08 1.31 7.21
N VAL A 2 -6.15 1.71 6.50
CA VAL A 2 -6.50 3.13 6.29
C VAL A 2 -6.68 3.92 7.59
N GLU A 3 -7.22 3.31 8.64
CA GLU A 3 -7.37 3.98 9.95
C GLU A 3 -6.04 4.36 10.63
N LEU A 4 -4.95 3.64 10.37
CA LEU A 4 -3.62 3.95 10.93
C LEU A 4 -3.00 5.22 10.30
N ILE A 5 -3.44 5.61 9.10
CA ILE A 5 -2.90 6.75 8.35
C ILE A 5 -3.45 8.09 8.87
N ARG A 6 -4.49 8.07 9.72
CA ARG A 6 -5.17 9.29 10.21
C ARG A 6 -4.42 10.05 11.32
N GLY A 7 -3.43 9.41 11.97
CA GLY A 7 -2.67 10.02 13.07
C GLY A 7 -1.29 10.55 12.66
N ASP A 8 -0.62 9.85 11.73
CA ASP A 8 0.67 10.23 11.17
C ASP A 8 0.76 9.66 9.75
N VAL A 9 1.05 10.51 8.77
CA VAL A 9 1.08 10.09 7.37
C VAL A 9 2.45 9.48 7.09
N PRO A 10 2.54 8.19 6.74
CA PRO A 10 3.84 7.55 6.52
C PRO A 10 4.54 8.09 5.28
N ASP A 11 5.85 8.32 5.34
CA ASP A 11 6.63 8.69 4.15
C ASP A 11 6.74 7.55 3.13
N ILE A 12 6.74 6.29 3.62
CA ILE A 12 6.86 5.08 2.81
C ILE A 12 5.84 4.04 3.27
N VAL A 13 5.11 3.45 2.32
CA VAL A 13 4.21 2.30 2.53
C VAL A 13 4.80 1.08 1.81
N LEU A 14 4.98 0.00 2.56
CA LEU A 14 5.39 -1.30 2.04
C LEU A 14 4.16 -2.22 2.00
N THR A 15 3.80 -2.72 0.82
CA THR A 15 2.62 -3.60 0.67
C THR A 15 2.90 -4.76 -0.29
N ASP A 16 2.29 -5.92 -0.04
CA ASP A 16 2.32 -7.04 -1.00
C ASP A 16 1.29 -6.80 -2.12
N ILE A 17 1.62 -7.18 -3.37
CA ILE A 17 0.66 -7.14 -4.49
C ILE A 17 -0.34 -8.30 -4.45
N ARG A 18 0.01 -9.42 -3.82
CA ARG A 18 -0.81 -10.64 -3.72
C ARG A 18 -1.27 -10.88 -2.28
N MET A 19 -2.02 -9.96 -1.71
CA MET A 19 -2.74 -10.22 -0.47
C MET A 19 -4.05 -10.98 -0.75
N PRO A 20 -4.30 -12.13 -0.11
CA PRO A 20 -5.64 -12.70 -0.09
C PRO A 20 -6.55 -11.79 0.76
N LYS A 21 -7.66 -11.34 0.17
CA LYS A 21 -8.78 -10.59 0.80
C LYS A 21 -8.65 -9.07 0.98
N MET A 22 -7.51 -8.43 0.67
CA MET A 22 -7.42 -6.97 0.72
C MET A 22 -6.81 -6.45 -0.57
N ASP A 23 -7.52 -5.54 -1.23
CA ASP A 23 -7.09 -5.01 -2.52
C ASP A 23 -5.95 -4.02 -2.29
N GLY A 24 -4.71 -4.51 -2.39
CA GLY A 24 -3.51 -3.66 -2.35
C GLY A 24 -3.60 -2.52 -3.38
N ILE A 25 -4.37 -2.72 -4.45
CA ILE A 25 -4.70 -1.74 -5.48
C ILE A 25 -5.56 -0.60 -4.92
N GLU A 26 -6.65 -0.88 -4.21
CA GLU A 26 -7.50 0.16 -3.61
C GLU A 26 -6.73 1.01 -2.59
N LEU A 27 -5.83 0.38 -1.82
CA LEU A 27 -4.93 1.10 -0.90
C LEU A 27 -3.99 2.03 -1.67
N ILE A 28 -3.42 1.57 -2.78
CA ILE A 28 -2.55 2.37 -3.64
C ILE A 28 -3.31 3.55 -4.26
N GLU A 29 -4.52 3.32 -4.76
CA GLU A 29 -5.37 4.37 -5.35
C GLU A 29 -5.75 5.42 -4.31
N TYR A 30 -6.17 4.99 -3.12
CA TYR A 30 -6.48 5.89 -2.01
C TYR A 30 -5.27 6.73 -1.60
N LEU A 31 -4.10 6.11 -1.44
CA LEU A 31 -2.86 6.81 -1.09
C LEU A 31 -2.43 7.80 -2.17
N LYS A 32 -2.52 7.43 -3.45
CA LYS A 32 -2.21 8.35 -4.57
C LYS A 32 -3.16 9.54 -4.62
N ALA A 33 -4.44 9.35 -4.31
CA ALA A 33 -5.45 10.40 -4.35
C ALA A 33 -5.35 11.37 -3.16
N ASN A 34 -5.07 10.85 -1.96
CA ASN A 34 -5.14 11.64 -0.72
C ASN A 34 -3.77 12.05 -0.18
N TYR A 35 -2.71 11.28 -0.49
CA TYR A 35 -1.36 11.47 0.03
C TYR A 35 -0.30 11.21 -1.06
N PRO A 36 -0.27 12.01 -2.15
CA PRO A 36 0.64 11.80 -3.29
C PRO A 36 2.13 11.86 -2.94
N GLN A 37 2.50 12.43 -1.78
CA GLN A 37 3.87 12.44 -1.27
C GLN A 37 4.34 11.07 -0.76
N VAL A 38 3.41 10.18 -0.41
CA VAL A 38 3.70 8.86 0.16
C VAL A 38 4.32 7.98 -0.91
N LYS A 39 5.53 7.49 -0.66
CA LYS A 39 6.20 6.53 -1.53
C LYS A 39 5.64 5.15 -1.28
N ILE A 40 5.30 4.42 -2.34
CA ILE A 40 4.77 3.06 -2.22
C ILE A 40 5.78 2.08 -2.79
N ILE A 41 6.17 1.10 -1.97
CA ILE A 41 7.01 -0.03 -2.38
C ILE A 41 6.12 -1.26 -2.38
N ILE A 42 6.01 -1.89 -3.55
CA ILE A 42 5.22 -3.10 -3.74
C ILE A 42 6.17 -4.28 -3.73
N ILE A 43 5.95 -5.23 -2.84
CA ILE A 43 6.62 -6.52 -2.86
C ILE A 43 5.68 -7.51 -3.56
N SER A 44 6.14 -8.19 -4.59
CA SER A 44 5.42 -9.34 -5.13
C SER A 44 6.22 -10.58 -4.79
N GLY A 45 5.61 -11.52 -4.06
CA GLY A 45 6.15 -12.87 -3.95
C GLY A 45 6.12 -13.53 -5.33
N TYR A 46 7.19 -13.39 -6.11
CA TYR A 46 7.41 -14.19 -7.31
C TYR A 46 7.93 -15.55 -6.84
N SER A 47 7.02 -16.51 -6.65
CA SER A 47 7.41 -17.91 -6.56
C SER A 47 7.85 -18.34 -7.96
N ASP A 48 9.13 -18.12 -8.27
CA ASP A 48 9.82 -18.91 -9.28
C ASP A 48 9.83 -20.36 -8.77
N VAL A 49 9.07 -21.23 -9.43
CA VAL A 49 9.05 -22.68 -9.22
C VAL A 49 9.82 -23.33 -10.35
#